data_AF-A0A0K8RBN3-F1
#
_entry.id   AF-A0A0K8RBN3-F1
#
_cell.length_a   1.000
_cell.length_b   1.000
_cell.length_c   1.000
_cell.angle_alpha   90.00
_cell.angle_beta   90.00
_cell.angle_gamma   90.00
#
_symmetry.space_group_name_H-M   'P 1'
#
loop_
_entity.id
_entity.type
_entity.pdbx_description
1 polymer ?
#
loop_
_entity_poly.entity_id
_entity_poly.type
_entity_poly.pdbx_seq_one_letter_code
_entity_poly.pdbx_strand_id
1 'polypeptide(L)'
;MVFMGSLKYPDENGFDAFLKKHGGSDNASTDCERTVFQFDVQRKYFKEALGRWAQFFIHPLMIRDAIDREVEAVDSEYQLARPSDANRKEMLFGSLARPGHPMGKIFWGNAETHKHEPKKK
;
A
#
# COMPACT_ATOMS: atom_id res chain seq x y z
N MET A 1 3.23 -0.75 -3.64
CA MET A 1 4.64 -0.34 -3.87
C MET A 1 5.69 -1.32 -3.37
N VAL A 2 5.77 -1.61 -2.06
CA VAL A 2 6.81 -2.51 -1.51
C VAL A 2 6.68 -3.98 -1.97
N PHE A 3 5.51 -4.34 -2.50
CA PHE A 3 5.22 -5.62 -3.15
C PHE A 3 5.83 -5.76 -4.56
N MET A 4 6.29 -4.65 -5.16
CA MET A 4 6.75 -4.57 -6.56
C MET A 4 8.26 -4.86 -6.70
N GLY A 5 8.73 -5.88 -5.99
CA GLY A 5 10.11 -6.34 -6.04
C GLY A 5 11.08 -5.65 -5.06
N SER A 6 12.23 -6.29 -4.88
CA SER A 6 13.32 -5.89 -4.00
C SER A 6 14.66 -6.20 -4.64
N LEU A 7 15.76 -5.65 -4.10
CA LEU A 7 17.10 -5.90 -4.65
C LEU A 7 17.44 -7.40 -4.76
N LYS A 8 17.04 -8.20 -3.78
CA LYS A 8 17.29 -9.65 -3.74
C LYS A 8 16.28 -10.46 -4.58
N TYR A 9 15.06 -9.96 -4.73
CA TYR A 9 13.99 -10.58 -5.49
C TYR A 9 13.36 -9.52 -6.41
N PRO A 10 13.96 -9.27 -7.59
CA PRO A 10 13.62 -8.11 -8.41
C PRO A 10 12.33 -8.28 -9.22
N ASP A 11 11.83 -9.51 -9.35
CA ASP A 11 10.61 -9.79 -10.10
C ASP A 11 9.41 -9.05 -9.48
N GLU A 12 8.74 -8.24 -10.29
CA GLU A 12 7.51 -7.56 -9.90
C GLU A 12 6.43 -8.60 -9.57
N ASN A 13 5.70 -8.40 -8.46
CA ASN A 13 4.73 -9.37 -7.93
C ASN A 13 5.32 -10.77 -7.64
N GLY A 14 6.65 -10.91 -7.55
CA GLY A 14 7.30 -12.20 -7.32
C GLY A 14 6.96 -12.83 -5.98
N PHE A 15 6.58 -12.03 -4.97
CA PHE A 15 6.10 -12.54 -3.68
C PHE A 15 4.68 -13.11 -3.78
N ASP A 16 3.73 -12.35 -4.35
CA ASP A 16 2.35 -12.81 -4.58
C ASP A 16 2.32 -14.08 -5.44
N ALA A 17 3.10 -14.12 -6.53
CA ALA A 17 3.24 -15.30 -7.38
C ALA A 17 3.79 -16.51 -6.61
N PHE A 18 4.76 -16.29 -5.73
CA PHE A 18 5.30 -17.33 -4.86
C PHE A 18 4.24 -17.86 -3.89
N LEU A 19 3.46 -16.99 -3.25
CA LEU A 19 2.43 -17.40 -2.30
C LEU A 19 1.31 -18.18 -3.00
N LYS A 20 0.78 -17.66 -4.10
CA LYS A 20 -0.28 -18.33 -4.89
C LYS A 20 0.14 -19.74 -5.34
N LYS A 21 1.38 -19.89 -5.81
CA LYS A 21 1.94 -21.19 -6.22
C LYS A 21 2.01 -22.19 -5.06
N HIS A 22 2.13 -21.72 -3.84
CA HIS A 22 2.27 -22.53 -2.63
C HIS A 22 1.03 -22.52 -1.73
N GLY A 23 -0.12 -22.10 -2.28
CA GLY A 23 -1.42 -22.12 -1.59
C GLY A 23 -1.50 -21.15 -0.41
N GLY A 24 -0.85 -19.99 -0.53
CA GLY A 24 -0.89 -18.90 0.43
C GLY A 24 -1.44 -17.61 -0.16
N SER A 25 -1.58 -16.59 0.68
CA SER A 25 -2.03 -15.25 0.30
C SER A 25 -1.35 -14.17 1.13
N ASP A 26 -1.44 -12.91 0.68
CA ASP A 26 -0.98 -11.75 1.42
C ASP A 26 -1.97 -10.60 1.37
N ASN A 27 -1.82 -9.68 2.31
CA ASN A 27 -2.54 -8.42 2.32
C ASN A 27 -1.75 -7.37 3.11
N ALA A 28 -2.08 -6.10 2.90
CA ALA A 28 -1.65 -5.02 3.76
C ALA A 28 -2.76 -3.99 3.96
N SER A 29 -2.72 -3.31 5.10
CA SER A 29 -3.60 -2.19 5.39
C SER A 29 -2.81 -1.04 5.99
N THR A 30 -3.19 0.18 5.64
CA THR A 30 -2.63 1.41 6.22
C THR A 30 -3.74 2.16 6.93
N ASP A 31 -3.48 2.47 8.19
CA ASP A 31 -4.31 3.26 9.09
C ASP A 31 -3.50 4.52 9.48
N CYS A 32 -4.08 5.42 10.28
CA CYS A 32 -3.47 6.71 10.60
C CYS A 32 -2.09 6.60 11.27
N GLU A 33 -1.87 5.56 12.07
CA GLU A 33 -0.66 5.39 12.89
C GLU A 33 0.10 4.08 12.63
N ARG A 34 -0.42 3.22 11.76
CA ARG A 34 0.14 1.89 11.52
C ARG A 34 -0.05 1.45 10.07
N THR A 35 0.95 0.76 9.55
CA THR A 35 0.81 -0.07 8.35
C THR A 35 1.05 -1.52 8.75
N VAL A 36 0.09 -2.38 8.47
CA VAL A 36 0.15 -3.80 8.80
C VAL A 36 0.34 -4.59 7.51
N PHE A 37 1.35 -5.45 7.50
CA PHE A 37 1.61 -6.41 6.43
C PHE A 37 1.42 -7.81 6.96
N GLN A 38 0.68 -8.65 6.24
CA GLN A 38 0.41 -10.02 6.64
C GLN A 38 0.47 -10.96 5.44
N PHE A 39 0.88 -12.20 5.69
CA PHE A 39 0.83 -13.27 4.71
C PHE A 39 0.64 -14.62 5.40
N ASP A 40 0.12 -15.57 4.64
CA ASP A 40 0.04 -16.98 5.02
C ASP A 40 0.62 -17.86 3.91
N VAL A 41 1.17 -19.01 4.30
CA VAL A 41 1.68 -20.02 3.35
C VAL A 41 1.80 -21.36 4.08
N GLN A 42 1.83 -22.46 3.33
CA GLN A 42 2.12 -23.78 3.91
C GLN A 42 3.46 -23.78 4.65
N ARG A 43 3.49 -24.39 5.85
CA ARG A 43 4.64 -24.41 6.77
C ARG A 43 5.98 -24.75 6.11
N LYS A 44 6.01 -25.70 5.18
CA LYS A 44 7.23 -26.12 4.47
C LYS A 44 7.90 -25.00 3.66
N TYR A 45 7.15 -23.98 3.25
CA TYR A 45 7.64 -22.84 2.45
C TYR A 45 7.82 -21.56 3.28
N PHE A 46 7.45 -21.58 4.56
CA PHE A 46 7.45 -20.38 5.41
C PHE A 46 8.80 -19.67 5.48
N LYS A 47 9.90 -20.42 5.59
CA LYS A 47 11.25 -19.84 5.66
C LYS A 47 11.61 -19.05 4.40
N GLU A 48 11.25 -19.56 3.23
CA GLU A 48 11.51 -18.86 1.96
C GLU A 48 10.56 -17.66 1.79
N ALA A 49 9.28 -17.84 2.10
CA ALA A 49 8.29 -16.77 2.08
C ALA A 49 8.72 -15.60 2.98
N LEU A 50 9.10 -15.89 4.22
CA LEU A 50 9.58 -14.90 5.18
C LEU A 50 10.84 -14.20 4.67
N GLY A 51 11.74 -14.92 3.99
CA GLY A 51 12.93 -14.35 3.37
C GLY A 51 12.61 -13.34 2.27
N ARG A 52 11.58 -13.60 1.46
CA ARG A 52 11.07 -12.67 0.43
C ARG A 52 10.35 -11.48 1.07
N TRP A 53 9.43 -11.75 2.01
CA TRP A 53 8.66 -10.75 2.74
C TRP A 53 9.55 -9.75 3.49
N ALA A 54 10.61 -10.22 4.15
CA ALA A 54 11.54 -9.36 4.87
C ALA A 54 12.21 -8.31 3.97
N GLN A 55 12.38 -8.59 2.66
CA GLN A 55 13.00 -7.64 1.74
C GLN A 55 12.14 -6.41 1.47
N PHE A 56 10.83 -6.45 1.76
CA PHE A 56 9.94 -5.29 1.67
C PHE A 56 10.43 -4.16 2.58
N PHE A 57 11.06 -4.51 3.70
CA PHE A 57 11.53 -3.58 4.73
C PHE A 57 13.04 -3.30 4.67
N ILE A 58 13.78 -4.07 3.85
CA ILE A 58 15.24 -3.95 3.76
C ILE A 58 15.65 -3.13 2.54
N HIS A 59 15.20 -3.51 1.34
CA HIS A 59 15.60 -2.84 0.10
C HIS A 59 14.55 -3.02 -1.02
N PRO A 60 13.35 -2.42 -0.87
CA PRO A 60 12.35 -2.39 -1.94
C PRO A 60 12.86 -1.56 -3.13
N LEU A 61 12.56 -1.97 -4.37
CA LEU A 61 13.11 -1.30 -5.56
C LEU A 61 12.47 0.05 -5.85
N MET A 62 11.19 0.23 -5.52
CA MET A 62 10.44 1.48 -5.77
C MET A 62 10.53 1.94 -7.24
N ILE A 63 10.35 1.00 -8.18
CA ILE A 63 10.46 1.25 -9.63
C ILE A 63 9.42 2.29 -10.06
N ARG A 64 9.85 3.33 -10.76
CA ARG A 64 9.01 4.48 -11.15
C ARG A 64 7.76 4.09 -11.93
N ASP A 65 7.89 3.22 -12.92
CA ASP A 65 6.76 2.78 -13.74
C ASP A 65 5.74 1.95 -12.92
N ALA A 66 6.21 1.23 -11.90
CA ALA A 66 5.34 0.54 -10.95
C ALA A 66 4.65 1.53 -10.00
N ILE A 67 5.33 2.61 -9.58
CA ILE A 67 4.73 3.71 -8.80
C ILE A 67 3.59 4.35 -9.56
N ASP A 68 3.82 4.72 -10.82
CA ASP A 68 2.80 5.42 -11.60
C ASP A 68 1.52 4.58 -11.78
N ARG A 69 1.65 3.25 -11.95
CA ARG A 69 0.51 2.32 -11.99
C ARG A 69 -0.14 2.12 -10.62
N GLU A 70 0.64 2.01 -9.56
CA GLU A 70 0.11 1.84 -8.20
C GLU A 70 -0.71 3.06 -7.78
N VAL A 71 -0.32 4.27 -8.17
CA VAL A 71 -1.12 5.48 -7.90
C VAL A 71 -2.50 5.40 -8.56
N GLU A 72 -2.63 4.76 -9.72
CA GLU A 72 -3.92 4.55 -10.38
C GLU A 72 -4.78 3.51 -9.65
N ALA A 73 -4.15 2.49 -9.05
CA ALA A 73 -4.83 1.54 -8.19
C ALA A 73 -5.35 2.19 -6.89
N VAL A 74 -4.54 3.04 -6.24
CA VAL A 74 -4.94 3.81 -5.06
C VAL A 74 -6.08 4.77 -5.37
N ASP A 75 -6.03 5.44 -6.53
CA ASP A 75 -7.13 6.32 -6.95
C ASP A 75 -8.43 5.53 -7.17
N SER A 76 -8.35 4.35 -7.79
CA SER A 76 -9.50 3.47 -7.99
C SER A 76 -10.12 3.03 -6.66
N GLU A 77 -9.28 2.65 -5.69
CA GLU A 77 -9.73 2.30 -4.33
C GLU A 77 -10.43 3.49 -3.65
N TYR A 78 -9.85 4.68 -3.74
CA TYR A 78 -10.43 5.91 -3.22
C TYR A 78 -11.80 6.22 -3.87
N GLN A 79 -11.94 6.09 -5.19
CA GLN A 79 -13.23 6.33 -5.86
C GLN A 79 -14.30 5.31 -5.43
N LEU A 80 -13.93 4.03 -5.29
CA LEU A 80 -14.84 2.99 -4.79
C LEU A 80 -15.29 3.23 -3.35
N ALA A 81 -14.40 3.79 -2.53
CA ALA A 81 -14.63 4.09 -1.13
C ALA A 81 -15.40 5.41 -0.89
N ARG A 82 -15.39 6.32 -1.85
CA ARG A 82 -15.99 7.66 -1.77
C ARG A 82 -17.49 7.70 -1.41
N PRO A 83 -18.37 6.81 -1.90
CA PRO A 83 -19.79 6.81 -1.51
C PRO A 83 -20.04 6.22 -0.12
N SER A 84 -19.05 5.64 0.55
CA SER A 84 -19.21 5.07 1.89
C SER A 84 -19.43 6.15 2.95
N ASP A 85 -20.56 6.08 3.67
CA ASP A 85 -20.87 7.01 4.75
C ASP A 85 -19.88 6.92 5.92
N ALA A 86 -19.29 5.75 6.16
CA ALA A 86 -18.25 5.60 7.17
C ALA A 86 -17.01 6.45 6.82
N ASN A 87 -16.53 6.33 5.58
CA ASN A 87 -15.37 7.07 5.10
C ASN A 87 -15.64 8.57 5.03
N ARG A 88 -16.84 8.96 4.57
CA ARG A 88 -17.26 10.37 4.54
C ARG A 88 -17.30 10.99 5.94
N LYS A 89 -17.73 10.23 6.94
CA LYS A 89 -17.75 10.67 8.35
C LYS A 89 -16.33 10.89 8.88
N GLU A 90 -15.40 10.00 8.57
CA GLU A 90 -14.00 10.17 8.95
C GLU A 90 -13.37 11.41 8.31
N MET A 91 -13.59 11.62 7.01
CA MET A 91 -13.13 12.83 6.32
C MET A 91 -13.72 14.11 6.92
N LEU A 92 -15.01 14.08 7.28
CA LEU A 92 -15.66 15.21 7.95
C LEU A 92 -15.03 15.50 9.31
N PHE A 93 -14.79 14.48 10.14
CA PHE A 93 -14.12 14.68 11.43
C PHE A 93 -12.69 15.18 11.26
N GLY A 94 -11.97 14.71 10.24
CA GLY A 94 -10.68 15.26 9.84
C GLY A 94 -10.73 16.75 9.54
N SER A 95 -11.73 17.20 8.77
CA SER A 95 -11.88 18.62 8.41
C SER A 95 -12.17 19.55 9.60
N LEU A 96 -12.66 19.00 10.71
CA LEU A 96 -12.93 19.75 11.95
C LEU A 96 -11.74 19.78 12.91
N ALA A 97 -10.61 19.15 12.54
CA ALA A 97 -9.41 19.16 13.36
C ALA A 97 -8.84 20.59 13.49
N ARG A 98 -8.12 20.84 14.59
CA ARG A 98 -7.44 22.13 14.80
C ARG A 98 -6.47 22.41 13.66
N PRO A 99 -6.32 23.68 13.20
CA PRO A 99 -5.31 24.04 12.23
C PRO A 99 -3.91 23.52 12.64
N GLY A 100 -3.22 22.87 11.71
CA GLY A 100 -1.90 22.26 11.95
C GLY A 100 -1.92 20.86 12.56
N HIS A 101 -3.08 20.32 12.96
CA HIS A 101 -3.18 18.95 13.46
C HIS A 101 -3.10 17.92 12.30
N PRO A 102 -2.35 16.80 12.43
CA PRO A 102 -2.20 15.80 11.36
C PRO A 102 -3.52 15.20 10.86
N MET A 103 -4.52 15.08 11.73
CA MET A 103 -5.86 14.59 11.40
C MET A 103 -6.58 15.42 10.32
N GLY A 104 -6.17 16.67 10.09
CA GLY A 104 -6.71 17.49 9.00
C GLY A 104 -6.21 17.12 7.60
N LYS A 105 -5.27 16.16 7.49
CA LYS A 105 -4.74 15.68 6.22
C LYS A 105 -5.66 14.63 5.58
N ILE A 106 -5.65 14.57 4.25
CA ILE A 106 -6.24 13.45 3.50
C ILE A 106 -5.28 12.26 3.63
N PHE A 107 -5.63 11.29 4.49
CA PHE A 107 -4.76 10.15 4.81
C PHE A 107 -4.81 9.02 3.77
N TRP A 108 -5.90 8.90 3.01
CA TRP A 108 -6.02 7.89 1.95
C TRP A 108 -5.09 8.18 0.77
N GLY A 109 -5.12 9.44 0.31
CA GLY A 109 -4.52 9.86 -0.94
C GLY A 109 -5.35 9.48 -2.17
N ASN A 110 -5.03 10.09 -3.30
CA ASN A 110 -5.63 9.85 -4.61
C ASN A 110 -4.69 10.34 -5.72
N ALA A 111 -5.12 10.31 -6.98
CA ALA A 111 -4.31 10.79 -8.10
C ALA A 111 -3.92 12.27 -7.96
N GLU A 112 -4.76 13.11 -7.35
CA GLU A 112 -4.45 14.52 -7.12
C GLU A 112 -3.27 14.68 -6.17
N THR A 113 -3.33 14.07 -4.98
CA THR A 113 -2.31 14.19 -3.94
C THR A 113 -1.00 13.46 -4.27
N HIS A 114 -1.06 12.38 -5.06
CA HIS A 114 0.11 11.53 -5.34
C HIS A 114 0.72 11.70 -6.74
N LYS A 115 -0.01 12.24 -7.72
CA LYS A 115 0.47 12.41 -9.11
C LYS A 115 0.45 13.85 -9.58
N HIS A 116 -0.63 14.59 -9.32
CA HIS A 116 -0.81 15.92 -9.91
C HIS A 116 -0.20 17.06 -9.09
N GLU A 117 -0.46 17.13 -7.79
CA GLU A 117 0.13 18.15 -6.91
C GLU A 117 1.67 18.05 -6.83
N PRO A 118 2.26 16.85 -6.68
CA PRO A 118 3.72 16.74 -6.60
C PRO A 118 4.44 17.17 -7.87
N LYS A 119 3.80 17.08 -9.05
CA LYS A 119 4.37 17.52 -10.33
C LYS A 119 4.29 19.04 -10.54
N LYS A 120 3.49 19.75 -9.75
CA LYS A 120 3.34 21.21 -9.83
C LYS A 120 4.36 21.97 -8.96
N LYS A 121 5.10 21.26 -8.09
CA LYS A 121 6.19 21.79 -7.27
C LYS A 121 7.53 21.47 -7.92
#